data_AF-Q0CIN2-F1
#
_entry.id   AF-Q0CIN2-F1
#
_cell.length_a   1.000
_cell.length_b   1.000
_cell.length_c   1.000
_cell.angle_alpha   90.00
_cell.angle_beta   90.00
_cell.angle_gamma   90.00
#
_symmetry.space_group_name_H-M   'P 1'
#
loop_
_entity.id
_entity.type
_entity.pdbx_description
1 polymer ?
#
loop_
_entity_poly.entity_id
_entity_poly.type
_entity_poly.pdbx_seq_one_letter_code
_entity_poly.pdbx_strand_id
1 'polypeptide(L)'
;MKLQLTTLAALLLPLGAWAIPTAEAAAAPAPVEEVVSVPVEARDVSPEALGLVKRSSVTCKIVNSSSSTVNCRSGPGFDYATTYVVNVGSSYVFNCYKSGDCYEGNCTWQRISWDGKSCYVNGYYTDSRCTAEGGSCSALAASVSGVEVVA
;
A
#
# COMPACT_ATOMS: atom_id res chain seq x y z
N MET A 1 47.67 26.34 -7.89
CA MET A 1 48.14 25.51 -9.03
C MET A 1 49.04 24.39 -8.51
N LYS A 2 48.62 23.13 -8.59
CA LYS A 2 49.41 21.98 -9.10
C LYS A 2 48.54 20.71 -9.05
N LEU A 3 48.46 20.01 -10.17
CA LEU A 3 47.73 18.76 -10.42
C LEU A 3 48.43 17.57 -9.76
N GLN A 4 47.68 16.50 -9.47
CA GLN A 4 48.10 15.11 -9.77
C GLN A 4 46.93 14.23 -10.25
N LEU A 5 46.95 13.94 -11.56
CA LEU A 5 46.48 12.71 -12.23
C LEU A 5 47.27 11.51 -11.63
N THR A 6 46.86 10.24 -11.54
CA THR A 6 46.08 9.34 -12.42
C THR A 6 46.12 7.95 -11.75
N THR A 7 45.05 7.16 -11.77
CA THR A 7 45.18 5.71 -12.03
C THR A 7 43.87 5.12 -12.57
N LEU A 8 43.95 4.59 -13.79
CA LEU A 8 42.96 3.73 -14.43
C LEU A 8 42.79 2.41 -13.65
N ALA A 9 41.55 1.96 -13.51
CA ALA A 9 41.23 0.54 -13.46
C ALA A 9 39.85 0.32 -14.09
N ALA A 10 39.86 0.07 -15.40
CA ALA A 10 38.72 -0.43 -16.14
C ALA A 10 38.48 -1.89 -15.72
N LEU A 11 37.43 -2.12 -14.93
CA LEU A 11 36.91 -3.46 -14.65
C LEU A 11 35.72 -3.70 -15.58
N LEU A 12 36.02 -4.35 -16.71
CA LEU A 12 35.07 -5.10 -17.52
C LEU A 12 34.36 -6.11 -16.60
N LEU A 13 33.03 -6.06 -16.58
CA LEU A 13 32.21 -7.17 -16.08
C LEU A 13 31.35 -7.73 -17.24
N PRO A 14 31.26 -9.07 -17.33
CA PRO A 14 30.91 -9.79 -18.55
C PRO A 14 29.41 -9.72 -18.90
N LEU A 15 29.16 -9.60 -20.20
CA LEU A 15 27.87 -9.79 -20.84
C LEU A 15 27.30 -11.16 -20.45
N GLY A 16 26.22 -11.15 -19.66
CA GLY A 16 25.43 -12.35 -19.38
C GLY A 16 24.82 -12.87 -20.67
N ALA A 17 25.36 -13.98 -21.17
CA ALA A 17 24.75 -14.77 -22.22
C ALA A 17 23.40 -15.30 -21.71
N TRP A 18 22.31 -14.85 -22.34
CA TRP A 18 21.00 -15.45 -22.19
C TRP A 18 21.05 -16.83 -22.85
N ALA A 19 21.08 -17.88 -22.04
CA ALA A 19 20.84 -19.23 -22.50
C ALA A 19 19.40 -19.30 -23.03
N ILE A 20 19.27 -19.40 -24.34
CA ILE A 20 18.02 -19.67 -25.05
C ILE A 20 17.70 -21.14 -24.80
N PRO A 21 16.54 -21.51 -24.23
CA PRO A 21 16.08 -22.88 -24.30
C PRO A 21 15.83 -23.22 -25.77
N THR A 22 16.62 -24.17 -26.25
CA THR A 22 16.51 -24.79 -27.57
C THR A 22 15.10 -25.32 -27.79
N ALA A 23 14.48 -24.88 -28.87
CA ALA A 23 13.33 -25.55 -29.44
C ALA A 23 13.88 -26.63 -30.37
N GLU A 24 13.86 -27.90 -29.94
CA GLU A 24 13.76 -29.03 -30.87
C GLU A 24 13.36 -30.32 -30.15
N ALA A 25 12.12 -30.74 -30.35
CA ALA A 25 11.75 -32.15 -30.46
C ALA A 25 10.31 -32.22 -31.02
N ALA A 26 10.23 -32.35 -32.33
CA ALA A 26 9.01 -32.79 -33.01
C ALA A 26 8.69 -34.22 -32.57
N ALA A 27 7.51 -34.44 -31.99
CA ALA A 27 6.92 -35.77 -31.86
C ALA A 27 5.39 -35.67 -31.80
N ALA A 28 4.77 -35.98 -32.95
CA ALA A 28 3.44 -36.55 -33.17
C ALA A 28 2.16 -35.87 -32.60
N PRO A 29 1.06 -35.81 -33.39
CA PRO A 29 -0.23 -35.31 -32.93
C PRO A 29 -0.90 -36.35 -32.03
N ALA A 30 -0.97 -36.07 -30.73
CA ALA A 30 -1.84 -36.79 -29.80
C ALA A 30 -3.26 -36.16 -29.82
N PRO A 31 -4.31 -37.00 -29.72
CA PRO A 31 -5.66 -36.66 -30.13
C PRO A 31 -6.29 -35.57 -29.26
N VAL A 32 -7.14 -34.76 -29.90
CA VAL A 32 -8.05 -33.81 -29.27
C VAL A 32 -8.82 -34.50 -28.14
N GLU A 33 -8.37 -34.31 -26.89
CA GLU A 33 -9.23 -34.60 -25.75
C GLU A 33 -10.35 -33.58 -25.73
N GLU A 34 -11.56 -34.13 -25.79
CA GLU A 34 -12.84 -33.50 -25.61
C GLU A 34 -12.78 -32.53 -24.42
N VAL A 35 -12.80 -31.23 -24.72
CA VAL A 35 -13.03 -30.19 -23.72
C VAL A 35 -14.46 -30.37 -23.20
N VAL A 36 -14.59 -31.23 -22.19
CA VAL A 36 -15.75 -31.28 -21.32
C VAL A 36 -15.93 -29.87 -20.79
N SER A 37 -16.96 -29.19 -21.28
CA SER A 37 -17.39 -27.90 -20.81
C SER A 37 -17.86 -28.05 -19.36
N VAL A 38 -16.92 -27.97 -18.42
CA VAL A 38 -17.24 -27.72 -17.04
C VAL A 38 -17.98 -26.38 -17.04
N PRO A 39 -19.25 -26.31 -16.58
CA PRO A 39 -19.92 -25.04 -16.47
C PRO A 39 -19.07 -24.19 -15.54
N VAL A 40 -18.45 -23.15 -16.08
CA VAL A 40 -17.78 -22.12 -15.31
C VAL A 40 -18.91 -21.37 -14.61
N GLU A 41 -19.35 -21.89 -13.46
CA GLU A 41 -20.21 -21.13 -12.57
C GLU A 41 -19.47 -19.84 -12.24
N ALA A 42 -20.08 -18.73 -12.62
CA ALA A 42 -19.56 -17.40 -12.34
C ALA A 42 -19.32 -17.30 -10.82
N ARG A 43 -18.05 -17.15 -10.42
CA ARG A 43 -17.67 -16.93 -9.03
C ARG A 43 -17.92 -15.48 -8.60
N ASP A 44 -19.11 -14.97 -8.90
CA ASP A 44 -19.63 -13.72 -8.36
C ASP A 44 -20.16 -13.97 -6.94
N VAL A 45 -19.25 -14.39 -6.05
CA VAL A 45 -19.53 -14.33 -4.62
C VAL A 45 -19.44 -12.85 -4.23
N SER A 46 -20.58 -12.26 -3.87
CA SER A 46 -20.59 -10.86 -3.46
C SER A 46 -19.62 -10.67 -2.28
N PRO A 47 -18.88 -9.55 -2.23
CA PRO A 47 -17.87 -9.33 -1.19
C PRO A 47 -18.46 -9.39 0.22
N GLU A 48 -19.73 -9.01 0.38
CA GLU A 48 -20.47 -9.13 1.64
C GLU A 48 -20.63 -10.59 2.10
N ALA A 49 -20.80 -11.53 1.17
CA ALA A 49 -20.86 -12.97 1.47
C ALA A 49 -19.50 -13.55 1.93
N LEU A 50 -18.40 -12.85 1.65
CA LEU A 50 -17.06 -13.16 2.16
C LEU A 50 -16.75 -12.43 3.48
N GLY A 51 -17.75 -11.77 4.08
CA GLY A 51 -17.57 -10.96 5.29
C GLY A 51 -16.71 -9.70 5.06
N LEU A 52 -16.52 -9.28 3.80
CA LEU A 52 -15.81 -8.04 3.49
C LEU A 52 -16.74 -6.87 3.79
N VAL A 53 -16.38 -6.08 4.81
CA VAL A 53 -17.08 -4.84 5.13
C VAL A 53 -16.40 -3.66 4.45
N LYS A 54 -17.21 -2.69 3.98
CA LYS A 54 -16.70 -1.42 3.46
C LYS A 54 -15.87 -0.73 4.55
N ARG A 55 -14.61 -0.38 4.23
CA ARG A 55 -13.77 0.39 5.15
C ARG A 55 -14.43 1.75 5.40
N SER A 56 -14.54 2.12 6.68
CA SER A 56 -14.95 3.47 7.06
C SER A 56 -13.91 4.46 6.52
N SER A 57 -14.35 5.38 5.68
CA SER A 57 -13.54 6.50 5.21
C SER A 57 -14.20 7.79 5.68
N VAL A 58 -13.42 8.68 6.26
CA VAL A 58 -13.91 9.96 6.78
C VAL A 58 -13.22 11.10 6.03
N THR A 59 -13.99 12.10 5.63
CA THR A 59 -13.45 13.32 5.03
C THR A 59 -13.15 14.33 6.12
N CYS A 60 -11.88 14.71 6.24
CA CYS A 60 -11.39 15.56 7.32
C CYS A 60 -10.70 16.80 6.77
N LYS A 61 -10.89 17.91 7.45
CA LYS A 61 -10.21 19.17 7.15
C LYS A 61 -8.91 19.27 7.95
N ILE A 62 -7.86 19.78 7.31
CA ILE A 62 -6.65 20.20 8.00
C ILE A 62 -6.93 21.57 8.61
N VAL A 63 -6.92 21.66 9.94
CA VAL A 63 -7.35 22.87 10.66
C VAL A 63 -6.24 23.56 11.43
N ASN A 64 -5.13 22.86 11.69
CA ASN A 64 -4.08 23.39 12.55
C ASN A 64 -2.71 23.27 11.89
N SER A 65 -2.00 24.39 11.73
CA SER A 65 -0.55 24.49 11.45
C SER A 65 -0.14 25.96 11.43
N SER A 66 1.04 26.27 11.97
CA SER A 66 1.66 27.60 11.90
C SER A 66 2.17 27.96 10.50
N SER A 67 2.32 26.98 9.60
CA SER A 67 3.06 27.13 8.34
C SER A 67 2.21 26.90 7.09
N SER A 68 0.89 27.14 7.18
CA SER A 68 -0.15 26.93 6.15
C SER A 68 -0.22 25.53 5.52
N THR A 69 0.71 24.65 5.89
CA THR A 69 0.93 23.31 5.35
C THR A 69 1.33 22.35 6.47
N VAL A 70 1.09 21.05 6.25
CA VAL A 70 1.43 19.97 7.18
C VAL A 70 2.11 18.83 6.41
N ASN A 71 3.17 18.28 7.01
CA ASN A 71 3.90 17.16 6.43
C ASN A 71 3.07 15.87 6.49
N CYS A 72 2.90 15.24 5.33
CA CYS A 72 2.33 13.91 5.23
C CYS A 72 3.45 12.89 5.01
N ARG A 73 3.59 11.96 5.94
CA ARG A 73 4.77 11.11 6.09
C ARG A 73 4.52 9.68 5.64
N SER A 74 5.58 8.93 5.31
CA SER A 74 5.46 7.54 4.87
C SER A 74 4.97 6.58 5.97
N GLY A 75 5.03 6.98 7.23
CA GLY A 75 4.56 6.19 8.38
C GLY A 75 4.13 7.05 9.56
N PRO A 76 3.64 6.40 10.63
CA PRO A 76 3.01 7.05 11.77
C PRO A 76 4.07 7.57 12.78
N GLY A 77 4.84 8.57 12.38
CA GLY A 77 5.86 9.14 13.26
C GLY A 77 6.66 10.27 12.60
N PHE A 78 7.39 11.03 13.41
CA PHE A 78 8.19 12.17 12.97
C PHE A 78 9.51 11.79 12.30
N ASP A 79 9.99 10.56 12.51
CA ASP A 79 11.20 10.04 11.87
C ASP A 79 10.94 9.49 10.46
N TYR A 80 9.67 9.34 10.06
CA TYR A 80 9.32 8.91 8.72
C TYR A 80 9.46 10.04 7.71
N ALA A 81 9.98 9.71 6.53
CA ALA A 81 10.17 10.68 5.44
C ALA A 81 8.84 11.35 5.04
N THR A 82 8.88 12.67 4.81
CA THR A 82 7.77 13.40 4.19
C THR A 82 7.65 13.00 2.73
N THR A 83 6.53 12.39 2.36
CA THR A 83 6.25 11.95 0.98
C THR A 83 5.29 12.88 0.26
N TYR A 84 4.53 13.69 1.01
CA TYR A 84 3.57 14.64 0.48
C TYR A 84 3.32 15.77 1.49
N VAL A 85 2.65 16.84 1.06
CA VAL A 85 2.28 17.97 1.91
C VAL A 85 0.80 18.26 1.74
N VAL A 86 0.09 18.41 2.86
CA VAL A 86 -1.33 18.78 2.88
C VAL A 86 -1.50 20.23 3.29
N ASN A 87 -2.50 20.90 2.73
CA ASN A 87 -2.73 22.33 2.95
C ASN A 87 -3.74 22.55 4.06
N VAL A 88 -3.47 23.51 4.94
CA VAL A 88 -4.45 23.99 5.93
C VAL A 88 -5.67 24.55 5.19
N GLY A 89 -6.86 24.22 5.67
CA GLY A 89 -8.12 24.62 5.07
C GLY A 89 -8.64 23.66 4.00
N SER A 90 -7.83 22.71 3.52
CA SER A 90 -8.25 21.68 2.57
C SER A 90 -8.77 20.43 3.28
N SER A 91 -9.67 19.72 2.59
CA SER A 91 -10.23 18.46 3.07
C SER A 91 -9.65 17.27 2.32
N TYR A 92 -9.37 16.20 3.05
CA TYR A 92 -8.81 14.96 2.53
C TYR A 92 -9.61 13.75 3.01
N VAL A 93 -9.63 12.69 2.21
CA VAL A 93 -10.27 11.43 2.58
C VAL A 93 -9.27 10.57 3.35
N PHE A 94 -9.58 10.34 4.62
CA PHE A 94 -8.80 9.48 5.51
C PHE A 94 -9.44 8.10 5.59
N ASN A 95 -8.62 7.07 5.38
CA ASN A 95 -9.10 5.70 5.21
C ASN A 95 -9.04 4.86 6.49
N CYS A 96 -8.22 5.29 7.45
CA CYS A 96 -8.02 4.68 8.77
C CYS A 96 -6.94 5.46 9.54
N TYR A 97 -6.69 5.11 10.80
CA TYR A 97 -5.59 5.66 11.60
C TYR A 97 -4.63 4.57 12.13
N LYS A 98 -3.39 4.94 12.44
CA LYS A 98 -2.45 4.13 13.23
C LYS A 98 -2.01 4.88 14.47
N SER A 99 -1.67 4.16 15.53
CA SER A 99 -0.93 4.75 16.65
C SER A 99 0.54 4.94 16.27
N GLY A 100 1.16 5.97 16.79
CA GLY A 100 2.54 6.35 16.49
C GLY A 100 3.03 7.45 17.43
N ASP A 101 3.98 8.26 16.98
CA ASP A 101 4.53 9.35 17.79
C ASP A 101 3.45 10.34 18.22
N CYS A 102 3.51 10.77 19.48
CA CYS A 102 2.55 11.70 20.03
C CYS A 102 2.98 13.14 19.79
N TYR A 103 2.02 13.98 19.40
CA TYR A 103 2.20 15.42 19.28
C TYR A 103 1.02 16.15 19.89
N GLU A 104 1.31 17.06 20.83
CA GLU A 104 0.29 17.80 21.60
C GLU A 104 -0.83 16.90 22.15
N GLY A 105 -0.45 15.73 22.68
CA GLY A 105 -1.37 14.77 23.27
C GLY A 105 -2.09 13.85 22.26
N ASN A 106 -1.88 14.02 20.95
CA ASN A 106 -2.45 13.15 19.91
C ASN A 106 -1.40 12.18 19.34
N CYS A 107 -1.59 10.89 19.59
CA CYS A 107 -0.71 9.82 19.11
C CYS A 107 -1.27 9.09 17.88
N THR A 108 -2.35 9.61 17.29
CA THR A 108 -3.00 9.01 16.13
C THR A 108 -2.47 9.63 14.84
N TRP A 109 -2.28 8.78 13.84
CA TRP A 109 -1.74 9.13 12.53
C TRP A 109 -2.71 8.63 11.48
N GLN A 110 -3.37 9.56 10.80
CA GLN A 110 -4.46 9.26 9.89
C GLN A 110 -3.92 9.11 8.47
N ARG A 111 -4.37 8.05 7.80
CA ARG A 111 -3.85 7.65 6.48
C ARG A 111 -4.67 8.24 5.34
N ILE A 112 -4.00 9.02 4.50
CA ILE A 112 -4.51 9.46 3.20
C ILE A 112 -4.03 8.45 2.16
N SER A 113 -4.87 8.10 1.19
CA SER A 113 -4.51 7.17 0.11
C SER A 113 -4.98 7.71 -1.23
N TRP A 114 -4.11 7.62 -2.24
CA TRP A 114 -4.36 8.08 -3.61
C TRP A 114 -3.50 7.25 -4.57
N ASP A 115 -4.06 6.79 -5.70
CA ASP A 115 -3.33 6.09 -6.77
C ASP A 115 -2.33 5.01 -6.29
N GLY A 116 -2.75 4.17 -5.34
CA GLY A 116 -1.90 3.11 -4.76
C GLY A 116 -0.81 3.59 -3.79
N LYS A 117 -0.68 4.90 -3.56
CA LYS A 117 0.21 5.52 -2.57
C LYS A 117 -0.56 5.85 -1.30
N SER A 118 0.17 5.99 -0.20
CA SER A 118 -0.39 6.47 1.06
C SER A 118 0.61 7.25 1.87
N CYS A 119 0.11 8.15 2.71
CA CYS A 119 0.89 8.86 3.70
C CYS A 119 0.04 9.12 4.95
N TYR A 120 0.69 9.53 6.03
CA TYR A 120 0.10 9.68 7.35
C TYR A 120 0.27 11.12 7.85
N VAL A 121 -0.81 11.66 8.42
CA VAL A 121 -0.84 12.99 9.07
C VAL A 121 -1.21 12.79 10.53
N ASN A 122 -0.48 13.43 11.46
CA ASN A 122 -0.83 13.36 12.88
C ASN A 122 -2.21 14.02 13.12
N GLY A 123 -3.03 13.37 13.95
CA GLY A 123 -4.41 13.78 14.17
C GLY A 123 -4.60 15.10 14.88
N TYR A 124 -3.55 15.63 15.50
CA TYR A 124 -3.54 16.99 16.01
C TYR A 124 -3.86 18.04 14.92
N TYR A 125 -3.43 17.79 13.68
CA TYR A 125 -3.60 18.75 12.58
C TYR A 125 -4.98 18.67 11.91
N THR A 126 -5.76 17.65 12.24
CA THR A 126 -7.07 17.38 11.65
C THR A 126 -8.20 17.84 12.55
N ASP A 127 -9.36 18.12 11.97
CA ASP A 127 -10.53 18.47 12.76
C ASP A 127 -11.00 17.33 13.69
N SER A 128 -11.82 17.69 14.68
CA SER A 128 -12.25 16.77 15.75
C SER A 128 -13.11 15.60 15.25
N ARG A 129 -13.68 15.67 14.05
CA ARG A 129 -14.47 14.57 13.46
C ARG A 129 -13.58 13.41 13.00
N CYS A 130 -12.27 13.58 13.07
CA CYS A 130 -11.31 12.65 12.46
C CYS A 130 -10.39 11.97 13.46
N THR A 131 -10.43 12.44 14.69
CA THR A 131 -9.75 11.75 15.79
C THR A 131 -10.57 10.50 16.12
N ALA A 132 -10.06 9.33 15.70
CA ALA A 132 -10.59 7.99 15.95
C ALA A 132 -11.83 7.51 15.16
N GLU A 133 -12.52 8.34 14.37
CA GLU A 133 -13.72 7.90 13.61
C GLU A 133 -13.41 7.01 12.39
N GLY A 134 -12.19 7.07 11.84
CA GLY A 134 -11.79 6.29 10.67
C GLY A 134 -11.52 4.79 10.92
N GLY A 135 -11.59 4.33 12.17
CA GLY A 135 -11.15 2.98 12.55
C GLY A 135 -9.63 2.77 12.43
N SER A 136 -9.09 1.82 13.21
CA SER A 136 -7.66 1.49 13.14
C SER A 136 -7.32 0.87 11.79
N CYS A 137 -6.16 1.21 11.22
CA CYS A 137 -5.59 0.66 10.00
C CYS A 137 -5.17 -0.79 10.26
N SER A 138 -6.14 -1.67 10.42
CA SER A 138 -5.89 -3.10 10.39
C SER A 138 -5.33 -3.44 9.01
N ALA A 139 -4.14 -4.03 8.98
CA ALA A 139 -3.82 -4.95 7.89
C ALA A 139 -4.97 -5.97 7.88
N LEU A 140 -5.49 -6.38 6.73
CA LEU A 140 -6.46 -7.46 6.69
C LEU A 140 -5.88 -8.63 7.51
N ALA A 141 -6.44 -8.90 8.70
CA ALA A 141 -6.45 -10.25 9.19
C ALA A 141 -7.52 -10.92 8.35
N ALA A 142 -7.10 -11.72 7.38
CA ALA A 142 -7.88 -12.86 6.95
C ALA A 142 -7.98 -13.83 8.14
N SER A 143 -8.71 -13.45 9.20
CA SER A 143 -9.05 -14.35 10.29
C SER A 143 -10.37 -14.98 9.94
N VAL A 144 -10.32 -16.04 9.12
CA VAL A 144 -11.37 -17.05 9.10
C VAL A 144 -11.28 -17.76 10.45
N SER A 145 -11.95 -17.20 11.46
CA SER A 145 -12.11 -17.87 12.74
C SER A 145 -13.18 -18.94 12.59
N GLY A 146 -12.73 -20.18 12.40
CA GLY A 146 -13.47 -21.38 12.80
C GLY A 146 -14.69 -21.74 11.96
N VAL A 147 -14.47 -22.52 10.90
CA VAL A 147 -15.38 -23.62 10.57
C VAL A 147 -14.56 -24.89 10.69
N GLU A 148 -14.76 -25.60 11.79
CA GLU A 148 -14.26 -26.95 11.99
C GLU A 148 -14.93 -27.85 10.94
N VAL A 149 -14.14 -28.35 9.99
CA VAL A 149 -14.58 -29.40 9.08
C VAL A 149 -14.56 -30.69 9.88
N VAL A 150 -15.72 -31.10 10.40
CA VAL A 150 -15.94 -32.47 10.83
C VAL A 150 -16.47 -33.22 9.61
N ALA A 151 -15.61 -34.07 9.06
CA ALA A 151 -15.93 -35.10 8.09
C ALA A 151 -16.67 -36.28 8.75
#